data_AF-A0AAD4LCJ3-F1
#
_entry.id   AF-A0AAD4LCJ3-F1
#
_cell.length_a   1.000
_cell.length_b   1.000
_cell.length_c   1.000
_cell.angle_alpha   90.00
_cell.angle_beta   90.00
_cell.angle_gamma   90.00
#
_symmetry.space_group_name_H-M   'P 1'
#
loop_
_entity.id
_entity.type
_entity.pdbx_description
1 polymer ?
#
loop_
_entity_poly.entity_id
_entity_poly.type
_entity_poly.pdbx_seq_one_letter_code
_entity_poly.pdbx_strand_id
1 'polypeptide(L)'
;MLTNQAISSCLYVLLASHWCILMISLLDVVCFYDWIYPAPWNSVKAAYLFCRYYPLAIAPFHLWGSVGNHEERVCESYYHVIFAFILMLRTYAFSGRKTRILVVLSIAYLGLVGVIIWVLSKELSLAPLFFLIKRNACLAISDEPNIAVLVASTLRGKTLPAPIAYHVGMISELAAFFDCLNILVVLWYWVRGRDTFGPLGKSFLKQGLLVYVIMIALNTLAICAFLSSYLVHHGLASSSVFAYILPSALVIRFLSHLPHSLLLMLRRTASPTETTLRLEYSHMINDVLEMIAVDRCPEELSEGFTLSISTDAEAQH
;
A
#
# COMPACT_ATOMS: atom_id res chain seq x y z
N MET A 1 19.53 -20.22 -31.83
CA MET A 1 19.88 -20.80 -30.51
C MET A 1 19.94 -19.73 -29.41
N LEU A 2 20.70 -18.64 -29.57
CA LEU A 2 20.77 -17.55 -28.59
C LEU A 2 19.40 -16.91 -28.23
N THR A 3 18.48 -16.82 -29.19
CA THR A 3 17.10 -16.33 -29.01
C THR A 3 16.30 -17.14 -27.98
N ASN A 4 16.30 -18.45 -28.13
CA ASN A 4 15.53 -19.36 -27.28
C ASN A 4 16.08 -19.36 -25.86
N GLN A 5 17.40 -19.15 -25.71
CA GLN A 5 18.04 -19.05 -24.40
C GLN A 5 17.65 -17.76 -23.68
N ALA A 6 17.72 -16.59 -24.33
CA ALA A 6 17.35 -15.32 -23.72
C ALA A 6 15.85 -15.27 -23.30
N ILE A 7 14.96 -15.77 -24.16
CA ILE A 7 13.53 -15.87 -23.87
C ILE A 7 13.29 -16.81 -22.68
N SER A 8 13.93 -17.98 -22.68
CA SER A 8 13.83 -18.94 -21.57
C SER A 8 14.34 -18.34 -20.26
N SER A 9 15.46 -17.60 -20.31
CA SER A 9 15.99 -16.88 -19.15
C SER A 9 15.01 -15.83 -18.64
N CYS A 10 14.38 -15.04 -19.51
CA CYS A 10 13.39 -14.03 -19.10
C CYS A 10 12.16 -14.67 -18.47
N LEU A 11 11.64 -15.75 -19.06
CA LEU A 11 10.48 -16.47 -18.52
C LEU A 11 10.81 -17.16 -17.20
N TYR A 12 12.03 -17.69 -17.05
CA TYR A 12 12.52 -18.25 -15.80
C TYR A 12 12.66 -17.19 -14.71
N VAL A 13 13.21 -16.01 -15.04
CA VAL A 13 13.32 -14.87 -14.11
C VAL A 13 11.93 -14.39 -13.68
N LEU A 14 10.98 -14.29 -14.61
CA LEU A 14 9.58 -13.96 -14.30
C LEU A 14 8.95 -15.00 -13.38
N LEU A 15 9.04 -16.29 -13.71
CA LEU A 15 8.50 -17.36 -12.87
C LEU A 15 9.16 -17.39 -11.49
N ALA A 16 10.49 -17.29 -11.42
CA ALA A 16 11.23 -17.26 -10.17
C ALA A 16 10.83 -16.07 -9.31
N SER A 17 10.67 -14.88 -9.91
CA SER A 17 10.21 -13.69 -9.18
C SER A 17 8.80 -13.87 -8.61
N HIS A 18 7.85 -14.36 -9.41
CA HIS A 18 6.49 -14.61 -8.96
C HIS A 18 6.46 -15.68 -7.86
N TRP A 19 7.27 -16.73 -8.00
CA TRP A 19 7.41 -17.76 -6.98
C TRP A 19 7.98 -17.20 -5.68
N CYS A 20 9.03 -16.37 -5.76
CA CYS A 20 9.59 -15.69 -4.59
C CYS A 20 8.55 -14.79 -3.92
N ILE A 21 7.78 -14.01 -4.69
CA ILE A 21 6.72 -13.14 -4.15
C ILE A 21 5.64 -13.97 -3.46
N LEU A 22 5.20 -15.06 -4.10
CA LEU A 22 4.19 -15.96 -3.56
C LEU A 22 4.69 -16.63 -2.26
N MET A 23 5.93 -17.10 -2.24
CA MET A 23 6.52 -17.72 -1.05
C MET A 23 6.69 -16.72 0.10
N ILE A 24 7.16 -15.51 -0.18
CA ILE A 24 7.27 -14.44 0.83
C ILE A 24 5.89 -14.10 1.37
N SER A 25 4.89 -13.97 0.50
CA SER A 25 3.51 -13.63 0.89
C SER A 25 2.86 -14.74 1.71
N LEU A 26 3.05 -16.00 1.34
CA LEU A 26 2.52 -17.14 2.10
C LEU A 26 3.14 -17.25 3.48
N LEU A 27 4.46 -17.07 3.60
CA LEU A 27 5.15 -17.06 4.89
C LEU A 27 4.58 -15.98 5.82
N ASP A 28 4.30 -14.81 5.24
CA ASP A 28 3.70 -13.68 5.95
C ASP A 28 2.27 -13.98 6.42
N VAL A 29 1.43 -14.60 5.57
CA VAL A 29 0.07 -15.03 5.94
C VAL A 29 0.10 -15.96 7.15
N VAL A 30 0.99 -16.95 7.16
CA VAL A 30 1.10 -17.93 8.25
C VAL A 30 1.44 -17.24 9.57
N CYS A 31 2.43 -16.34 9.59
CA CYS A 31 2.78 -15.59 10.79
C CYS A 31 1.68 -14.64 11.25
N PHE A 32 0.87 -14.12 10.32
CA PHE A 32 -0.15 -13.11 10.61
C PHE A 32 -1.51 -13.71 11.03
N TYR A 33 -1.77 -14.98 10.70
CA TYR A 33 -3.05 -15.65 10.92
C TYR A 33 -3.49 -15.61 12.39
N ASP A 34 -2.61 -15.99 13.32
CA ASP A 34 -2.91 -16.08 14.74
C ASP A 34 -3.31 -14.73 15.37
N TRP A 35 -2.85 -13.62 14.77
CA TRP A 35 -3.06 -12.28 15.30
C TRP A 35 -4.28 -11.58 14.71
N ILE A 36 -4.51 -11.75 13.42
CA ILE A 36 -5.58 -11.04 12.72
C ILE A 36 -6.92 -11.75 12.85
N TYR A 37 -6.93 -13.07 12.97
CA TYR A 37 -8.15 -13.85 13.08
C TYR A 37 -9.03 -13.46 14.28
N PRO A 38 -8.49 -13.29 15.51
CA PRO A 38 -9.34 -12.99 16.68
C PRO A 38 -9.91 -11.56 16.71
N ALA A 39 -9.40 -10.62 15.89
CA ALA A 39 -9.93 -9.26 15.86
C ALA A 39 -11.24 -9.19 15.05
N PRO A 40 -12.29 -8.46 15.49
CA PRO A 40 -13.50 -8.30 14.71
C PRO A 40 -13.21 -7.62 13.37
N TRP A 41 -14.02 -7.93 12.35
CA TRP A 41 -13.89 -7.31 11.03
C TRP A 41 -14.27 -5.82 11.10
N ASN A 42 -13.35 -4.97 10.66
CA ASN A 42 -13.60 -3.56 10.45
C ASN A 42 -13.08 -3.14 9.06
N SER A 43 -13.52 -1.98 8.58
CA SER A 43 -13.15 -1.47 7.26
C SER A 43 -11.64 -1.22 7.13
N VAL A 44 -10.97 -0.87 8.23
CA VAL A 44 -9.51 -0.68 8.28
C VAL A 44 -8.76 -2.00 8.08
N LYS A 45 -9.21 -3.08 8.72
CA LYS A 45 -8.68 -4.45 8.61
C LYS A 45 -8.88 -4.96 7.19
N ALA A 46 -10.05 -4.74 6.61
CA ALA A 46 -10.32 -5.12 5.22
C ALA A 46 -9.41 -4.36 4.25
N ALA A 47 -9.30 -3.03 4.38
CA ALA A 47 -8.42 -2.22 3.54
C ALA A 47 -6.94 -2.62 3.71
N TYR A 48 -6.51 -2.92 4.93
CA TYR A 48 -5.16 -3.39 5.24
C TYR A 48 -4.86 -4.76 4.60
N LEU A 49 -5.74 -5.74 4.80
CA LEU A 49 -5.61 -7.08 4.20
C LEU A 49 -5.57 -6.98 2.69
N PHE A 50 -6.43 -6.14 2.11
CA PHE A 50 -6.44 -5.93 0.68
C PHE A 50 -5.12 -5.28 0.21
N CYS A 51 -4.70 -4.16 0.79
CA CYS A 51 -3.46 -3.48 0.39
C CYS A 51 -2.23 -4.36 0.54
N ARG A 52 -2.24 -5.29 1.50
CA ARG A 52 -1.13 -6.22 1.74
C ARG A 52 -1.13 -7.41 0.80
N TYR A 53 -2.30 -8.01 0.55
CA TYR A 53 -2.42 -9.28 -0.19
C TYR A 53 -2.93 -9.13 -1.62
N TYR A 54 -3.27 -7.92 -2.09
CA TYR A 54 -3.62 -7.72 -3.49
C TYR A 54 -2.53 -8.19 -4.48
N PRO A 55 -1.20 -8.07 -4.22
CA PRO A 55 -0.21 -8.56 -5.16
C PRO A 55 -0.30 -10.09 -5.29
N LEU A 56 -0.64 -10.80 -4.21
CA LEU A 56 -0.87 -12.24 -4.24
C LEU A 56 -2.12 -12.60 -5.04
N ALA A 57 -3.17 -11.79 -4.95
CA ALA A 57 -4.38 -11.98 -5.75
C ALA A 57 -4.16 -11.68 -7.24
N ILE A 58 -3.33 -10.68 -7.57
CA ILE A 58 -3.07 -10.26 -8.96
C ILE A 58 -1.98 -11.10 -9.63
N ALA A 59 -1.03 -11.65 -8.87
CA ALA A 59 0.09 -12.42 -9.41
C ALA A 59 -0.35 -13.59 -10.33
N PRO A 60 -1.37 -14.42 -10.00
CA PRO A 60 -1.86 -15.46 -10.89
C PRO A 60 -2.39 -14.92 -12.22
N PHE A 61 -3.11 -13.79 -12.17
CA PHE A 61 -3.59 -13.15 -13.39
C PHE A 61 -2.42 -12.63 -14.21
N HIS A 62 -1.45 -11.95 -13.58
CA HIS A 62 -0.31 -11.38 -14.27
C HIS A 62 0.53 -12.48 -14.93
N LEU A 63 0.70 -13.61 -14.23
CA LEU A 63 1.35 -14.80 -14.77
C LEU A 63 0.55 -15.41 -15.92
N TRP A 64 -0.79 -15.49 -15.80
CA TRP A 64 -1.66 -15.95 -16.86
C TRP A 64 -1.58 -15.08 -18.11
N GLY A 65 -1.54 -13.75 -17.97
CA GLY A 65 -1.34 -12.82 -19.09
C GLY A 65 0.06 -12.96 -19.72
N SER A 66 1.08 -13.20 -18.88
CA SER A 66 2.48 -13.31 -19.32
C SER A 66 2.84 -14.65 -19.98
N VAL A 67 2.14 -15.74 -19.62
CA VAL A 67 2.47 -17.12 -20.06
C VAL A 67 1.41 -17.71 -20.99
N GLY A 68 0.17 -17.22 -20.91
CA GLY A 68 -0.97 -17.72 -21.69
C GLY A 68 -0.88 -17.35 -23.17
N ASN A 69 -1.64 -18.07 -23.99
CA ASN A 69 -1.83 -17.76 -25.40
C ASN A 69 -3.10 -16.92 -25.56
N HIS A 70 -2.94 -15.60 -25.67
CA HIS A 70 -4.06 -14.67 -25.76
C HIS A 70 -4.18 -14.06 -27.15
N GLU A 71 -5.39 -13.61 -27.47
CA GLU A 71 -5.60 -12.73 -28.61
C GLU A 71 -5.13 -11.31 -28.25
N GLU A 72 -4.63 -10.55 -29.23
CA GLU A 72 -4.13 -9.18 -29.08
C GLU A 72 -5.13 -8.26 -28.34
N ARG A 73 -6.42 -8.34 -28.69
CA ARG A 73 -7.50 -7.58 -28.04
C ARG A 73 -7.63 -7.87 -26.55
N VAL A 74 -7.37 -9.11 -26.15
CA VAL A 74 -7.44 -9.53 -24.74
C VAL A 74 -6.22 -8.97 -24.00
N CYS A 75 -5.03 -8.99 -24.61
CA CYS A 75 -3.82 -8.43 -24.02
C CYS A 75 -3.97 -6.93 -23.70
N GLU A 76 -4.48 -6.14 -24.65
CA GLU A 76 -4.62 -4.68 -24.48
C GLU A 76 -5.62 -4.33 -23.37
N SER A 77 -6.80 -4.95 -23.39
CA SER A 77 -7.85 -4.71 -22.39
C SER A 77 -7.40 -5.12 -20.98
N TYR A 78 -6.67 -6.22 -20.88
CA TYR A 78 -6.25 -6.83 -19.62
C TYR A 78 -5.34 -5.90 -18.78
N TYR A 79 -4.30 -5.32 -19.39
CA TYR A 79 -3.36 -4.46 -18.65
C TYR A 79 -4.03 -3.16 -18.17
N HIS A 80 -4.89 -2.55 -18.98
CA HIS A 80 -5.57 -1.31 -18.60
C HIS A 80 -6.45 -1.49 -17.36
N VAL A 81 -7.21 -2.58 -17.30
CA VAL A 81 -8.13 -2.85 -16.18
C VAL A 81 -7.37 -3.08 -14.88
N ILE A 82 -6.29 -3.86 -14.91
CA ILE A 82 -5.55 -4.23 -13.70
C ILE A 82 -4.79 -3.04 -13.13
N PHE A 83 -4.08 -2.27 -13.96
CA PHE A 83 -3.36 -1.10 -13.49
C PHE A 83 -4.31 -0.06 -12.90
N ALA A 84 -5.45 0.21 -13.55
CA ALA A 84 -6.46 1.12 -13.02
C ALA A 84 -7.02 0.64 -11.68
N PHE A 85 -7.26 -0.67 -11.53
CA PHE A 85 -7.79 -1.21 -10.28
C PHE A 85 -6.80 -1.11 -9.11
N ILE A 86 -5.53 -1.47 -9.34
CA ILE A 86 -4.46 -1.39 -8.32
C ILE A 86 -4.32 0.04 -7.81
N LEU A 87 -4.22 0.99 -8.73
CA LEU A 87 -3.96 2.39 -8.37
C LEU A 87 -5.19 3.05 -7.72
N MET A 88 -6.41 2.71 -8.16
CA MET A 88 -7.65 3.17 -7.50
C MET A 88 -7.72 2.68 -6.06
N LEU A 89 -7.32 1.43 -5.83
CA LEU A 89 -7.37 0.88 -4.48
C LEU A 89 -6.34 1.52 -3.56
N ARG A 90 -5.14 1.78 -4.08
CA ARG A 90 -4.08 2.48 -3.37
C ARG A 90 -4.54 3.88 -2.93
N THR A 91 -5.20 4.63 -3.82
CA THR A 91 -5.70 5.98 -3.51
C THR A 91 -6.84 5.96 -2.49
N TYR A 92 -7.74 4.97 -2.56
CA TYR A 92 -8.81 4.81 -1.58
C TYR A 92 -8.27 4.57 -0.17
N ALA A 93 -7.26 3.69 -0.03
CA ALA A 93 -6.65 3.37 1.26
C ALA A 93 -6.01 4.58 1.95
N PHE A 94 -5.37 5.47 1.19
CA PHE A 94 -4.72 6.66 1.74
C PHE A 94 -5.70 7.79 2.14
N SER A 95 -6.94 7.76 1.66
CA SER A 95 -7.89 8.85 1.89
C SER A 95 -8.40 8.98 3.33
N GLY A 96 -8.26 7.93 4.15
CA GLY A 96 -8.61 7.96 5.58
C GLY A 96 -10.03 8.49 5.87
N ARG A 97 -11.00 8.25 4.96
CA ARG A 97 -12.39 8.78 5.02
C ARG A 97 -12.54 10.31 4.93
N LYS A 98 -11.47 11.09 4.71
CA LYS A 98 -11.58 12.55 4.56
C LYS A 98 -11.80 12.91 3.09
N THR A 99 -13.02 13.31 2.74
CA THR A 99 -13.43 13.63 1.35
C THR A 99 -12.53 14.66 0.68
N ARG A 100 -12.02 15.67 1.41
CA ARG A 100 -11.12 16.68 0.84
C ARG A 100 -9.79 16.10 0.35
N ILE A 101 -9.19 15.22 1.15
CA ILE A 101 -7.91 14.56 0.80
C ILE A 101 -8.17 13.57 -0.35
N LEU A 102 -9.30 12.85 -0.30
CA LEU A 102 -9.72 11.96 -1.37
C LEU A 102 -9.82 12.70 -2.71
N VAL A 103 -10.47 13.86 -2.76
CA VAL A 103 -10.64 14.62 -4.02
C VAL A 103 -9.30 15.02 -4.61
N VAL A 104 -8.37 15.56 -3.80
CA VAL A 104 -7.04 15.96 -4.28
C VAL A 104 -6.25 14.75 -4.80
N LEU A 105 -6.23 13.66 -4.03
CA LEU A 105 -5.56 12.42 -4.43
C LEU A 105 -6.18 11.81 -5.70
N SER A 106 -7.52 11.85 -5.82
CA SER A 106 -8.24 11.34 -6.98
C SER A 106 -7.96 12.13 -8.24
N ILE A 107 -7.83 13.47 -8.16
CA ILE A 107 -7.48 14.29 -9.33
C ILE A 107 -6.06 13.97 -9.80
N ALA A 108 -5.09 13.94 -8.87
CA ALA A 108 -3.71 13.58 -9.20
C ALA A 108 -3.62 12.15 -9.76
N TYR A 109 -4.45 11.24 -9.24
CA TYR A 109 -4.58 9.87 -9.72
C TYR A 109 -5.13 9.78 -11.13
N LEU A 110 -6.23 10.48 -11.44
CA LEU A 110 -6.79 10.53 -12.80
C LEU A 110 -5.76 11.09 -13.80
N GLY A 111 -4.95 12.07 -13.38
CA GLY A 111 -3.81 12.55 -14.17
C GLY A 111 -2.79 11.45 -14.46
N LEU A 112 -2.36 10.71 -13.44
CA LEU A 112 -1.43 9.58 -13.59
C LEU A 112 -1.98 8.49 -14.53
N VAL A 113 -3.23 8.07 -14.33
CA VAL A 113 -3.89 7.08 -15.19
C VAL A 113 -4.02 7.59 -16.62
N GLY A 114 -4.39 8.86 -16.80
CA GLY A 114 -4.48 9.48 -18.12
C GLY A 114 -3.15 9.44 -18.85
N VAL A 115 -2.03 9.73 -18.18
CA VAL A 115 -0.69 9.64 -18.79
C VAL A 115 -0.32 8.19 -19.08
N ILE A 116 -0.57 7.25 -18.17
CA ILE A 116 -0.29 5.82 -18.41
C ILE A 116 -1.07 5.34 -19.64
N ILE A 117 -2.38 5.59 -19.70
CA ILE A 117 -3.21 5.22 -20.85
C ILE A 117 -2.70 5.91 -22.11
N TRP A 118 -2.33 7.19 -22.06
CA TRP A 118 -1.82 7.92 -23.22
C TRP A 118 -0.51 7.32 -23.75
N VAL A 119 0.47 7.04 -22.89
CA VAL A 119 1.75 6.42 -23.29
C VAL A 119 1.50 5.01 -23.83
N LEU A 120 0.66 4.21 -23.16
CA LEU A 120 0.30 2.88 -23.63
C LEU A 120 -0.41 2.94 -24.99
N SER A 121 -1.39 3.81 -25.18
CA SER A 121 -2.17 3.88 -26.42
C SER A 121 -1.42 4.49 -27.61
N LYS A 122 -0.42 5.35 -27.39
CA LYS A 122 0.28 6.04 -28.49
C LYS A 122 1.60 5.38 -28.90
N GLU A 123 2.31 4.74 -27.97
CA GLU A 123 3.70 4.35 -28.19
C GLU A 123 3.96 2.86 -27.94
N LEU A 124 3.02 2.16 -27.31
CA LEU A 124 3.04 0.70 -27.13
C LEU A 124 1.78 0.08 -27.76
N SER A 125 1.85 -0.32 -29.01
CA SER A 125 0.98 -1.43 -29.40
C SER A 125 1.40 -2.67 -28.61
N LEU A 126 0.44 -3.47 -28.18
CA LEU A 126 0.76 -4.78 -27.61
C LEU A 126 0.81 -5.78 -28.75
N ALA A 127 1.89 -5.79 -29.52
CA ALA A 127 2.04 -6.78 -30.58
C ALA A 127 2.14 -8.20 -29.97
N PRO A 128 1.27 -9.16 -30.36
CA PRO A 128 1.41 -10.54 -29.90
C PRO A 128 2.75 -11.10 -30.40
N LEU A 129 3.52 -11.74 -29.50
CA LEU A 129 4.84 -12.32 -29.80
C LEU A 129 4.70 -13.61 -30.64
N PHE A 130 4.06 -13.49 -31.80
CA PHE A 130 3.57 -14.59 -32.62
C PHE A 130 4.72 -15.39 -33.27
N PHE A 131 5.86 -14.74 -33.51
CA PHE A 131 6.87 -15.28 -34.43
C PHE A 131 7.93 -16.17 -33.79
N LEU A 132 8.18 -16.08 -32.48
CA LEU A 132 9.34 -16.73 -31.85
C LEU A 132 9.01 -17.96 -30.98
N ILE A 133 7.77 -18.11 -30.49
CA ILE A 133 7.42 -19.20 -29.54
C ILE A 133 6.22 -20.05 -30.01
N LYS A 134 5.56 -19.74 -31.15
CA LYS A 134 4.22 -20.31 -31.48
C LYS A 134 3.22 -20.16 -30.30
N ARG A 135 3.44 -19.17 -29.43
CA ARG A 135 2.65 -18.88 -28.24
C ARG A 135 2.47 -17.37 -28.14
N ASN A 136 1.24 -16.95 -27.86
CA ASN A 136 0.85 -15.55 -27.83
C ASN A 136 0.92 -15.02 -26.39
N ALA A 137 2.12 -14.95 -25.84
CA ALA A 137 2.32 -14.25 -24.57
C ALA A 137 2.06 -12.75 -24.77
N CYS A 138 1.33 -12.12 -23.85
CA CYS A 138 1.17 -10.67 -23.83
C CYS A 138 2.48 -10.05 -23.32
N LEU A 139 3.37 -9.66 -24.23
CA LEU A 139 4.57 -8.90 -23.90
C LEU A 139 4.47 -7.55 -24.60
N ALA A 140 4.62 -6.46 -23.84
CA ALA A 140 4.69 -5.11 -24.38
C ALA A 140 5.89 -5.00 -25.34
N ILE A 141 5.64 -4.92 -26.65
CA ILE A 141 6.65 -4.72 -27.70
C ILE A 141 6.18 -3.58 -28.58
N SER A 142 7.03 -2.56 -28.77
CA SER A 142 6.74 -1.39 -29.60
C SER A 142 6.42 -1.74 -31.06
N ASP A 143 5.51 -0.96 -31.64
CA ASP A 143 4.88 -1.14 -32.96
C ASP A 143 5.76 -0.83 -34.18
N GLU A 144 7.08 -0.71 -34.00
CA GLU A 144 7.94 -0.45 -35.16
C GLU A 144 7.85 -1.62 -36.16
N PRO A 145 7.55 -1.35 -37.45
CA PRO A 145 7.18 -2.36 -38.46
C PRO A 145 8.31 -3.32 -38.85
N ASN A 146 9.46 -3.22 -38.18
CA ASN A 146 10.59 -4.12 -38.30
C ASN A 146 10.89 -4.78 -36.95
N ILE A 147 9.91 -5.47 -36.35
CA ILE A 147 10.10 -6.32 -35.15
C ILE A 147 11.26 -7.31 -35.35
N ALA A 148 11.45 -7.79 -36.59
CA ALA A 148 12.61 -8.60 -36.95
C ALA A 148 13.96 -7.86 -36.78
N VAL A 149 14.01 -6.56 -37.04
CA VAL A 149 15.20 -5.71 -36.86
C VAL A 149 15.41 -5.33 -35.41
N LEU A 150 14.35 -5.06 -34.63
CA LEU A 150 14.44 -4.77 -33.20
C LEU A 150 14.92 -5.99 -32.41
N VAL A 151 14.37 -7.16 -32.73
CA VAL A 151 14.82 -8.43 -32.15
C VAL A 151 16.22 -8.75 -32.66
N ALA A 152 16.53 -8.57 -33.94
CA ALA A 152 17.89 -8.78 -34.46
C ALA A 152 18.93 -7.78 -33.92
N SER A 153 18.55 -6.54 -33.61
CA SER A 153 19.44 -5.53 -33.01
C SER A 153 19.72 -5.86 -31.55
N THR A 154 18.67 -6.19 -30.79
CA THR A 154 18.79 -6.67 -29.40
C THR A 154 19.64 -7.95 -29.33
N LEU A 155 19.48 -8.88 -30.29
CA LEU A 155 20.27 -10.11 -30.38
C LEU A 155 21.73 -9.90 -30.83
N ARG A 156 22.02 -8.83 -31.58
CA ARG A 156 23.39 -8.45 -31.98
C ARG A 156 24.11 -7.61 -30.93
N GLY A 157 23.53 -7.42 -29.74
CA GLY A 157 24.09 -6.54 -28.72
C GLY A 157 24.05 -5.06 -29.12
N LYS A 158 23.26 -4.68 -30.13
CA LYS A 158 22.99 -3.28 -30.41
C LYS A 158 21.94 -2.80 -29.42
N THR A 159 22.16 -1.61 -28.89
CA THR A 159 21.28 -0.92 -27.95
C THR A 159 19.83 -0.97 -28.43
N LEU A 160 18.88 -1.25 -27.53
CA LEU A 160 17.46 -0.98 -27.76
C LEU A 160 17.33 0.45 -28.32
N PRO A 161 16.41 0.72 -29.26
CA PRO A 161 16.13 2.08 -29.66
C PRO A 161 15.78 2.87 -28.40
N ALA A 162 16.54 3.94 -28.18
CA ALA A 162 16.39 4.87 -27.08
C ALA A 162 14.93 5.28 -26.75
N PRO A 163 13.98 5.41 -27.69
CA PRO A 163 12.61 5.82 -27.36
C PRO A 163 11.91 4.90 -26.35
N ILE A 164 11.92 3.57 -26.53
CA ILE A 164 11.09 2.68 -25.69
C ILE A 164 11.53 2.71 -24.23
N ALA A 165 12.86 2.66 -24.01
CA ALA A 165 13.43 2.73 -22.67
C ALA A 165 13.12 4.09 -22.00
N TYR A 166 13.09 5.17 -22.78
CA TYR A 166 12.72 6.49 -22.29
C TYR A 166 11.26 6.54 -21.84
N HIS A 167 10.31 6.00 -22.61
CA HIS A 167 8.89 6.03 -22.26
C HIS A 167 8.56 5.23 -20.99
N VAL A 168 9.11 4.02 -20.86
CA VAL A 168 8.93 3.20 -19.64
C VAL A 168 9.62 3.86 -18.43
N GLY A 169 10.79 4.48 -18.66
CA GLY A 169 11.47 5.29 -17.65
C GLY A 169 10.59 6.45 -17.17
N MET A 170 9.98 7.20 -18.10
CA MET A 170 9.09 8.32 -17.78
C MET A 170 7.84 7.90 -17.01
N ILE A 171 7.19 6.78 -17.38
CA ILE A 171 6.05 6.25 -16.61
C ILE A 171 6.50 5.96 -15.17
N SER A 172 7.68 5.37 -15.02
CA SER A 172 8.23 5.01 -13.71
C SER A 172 8.61 6.21 -12.87
N GLU A 173 9.18 7.23 -13.49
CA GLU A 173 9.46 8.51 -12.86
C GLU A 173 8.18 9.21 -12.41
N LEU A 174 7.15 9.23 -13.27
CA LEU A 174 5.85 9.84 -12.94
C LEU A 174 5.16 9.10 -11.79
N ALA A 175 5.22 7.77 -11.77
CA ALA A 175 4.72 6.96 -10.66
C ALA A 175 5.47 7.25 -9.35
N ALA A 176 6.79 7.38 -9.40
CA ALA A 176 7.61 7.75 -8.26
C ALA A 176 7.28 9.18 -7.76
N PHE A 177 7.09 10.12 -8.68
CA PHE A 177 6.66 11.48 -8.36
C PHE A 177 5.29 11.52 -7.70
N PHE A 178 4.32 10.75 -8.21
CA PHE A 178 2.99 10.64 -7.63
C PHE A 178 3.05 10.08 -6.21
N ASP A 179 3.87 9.05 -5.99
CA ASP A 179 4.13 8.54 -4.66
C ASP A 179 4.69 9.66 -3.77
N CYS A 180 5.69 10.42 -4.24
CA CYS A 180 6.28 11.53 -3.48
C CYS A 180 5.23 12.58 -3.08
N LEU A 181 4.32 12.90 -3.99
CA LEU A 181 3.20 13.81 -3.73
C LEU A 181 2.28 13.24 -2.63
N ASN A 182 1.96 11.94 -2.70
CA ASN A 182 1.12 11.29 -1.69
C ASN A 182 1.74 11.38 -0.29
N ILE A 183 3.06 11.13 -0.16
CA ILE A 183 3.70 11.26 1.15
C ILE A 183 3.74 12.70 1.62
N LEU A 184 3.94 13.67 0.73
CA LEU A 184 3.96 15.08 1.09
C LEU A 184 2.60 15.53 1.63
N VAL A 185 1.51 15.07 1.02
CA VAL A 185 0.14 15.30 1.51
C VAL A 185 -0.07 14.67 2.89
N VAL A 186 0.39 13.43 3.09
CA VAL A 186 0.29 12.73 4.39
C VAL A 186 1.13 13.43 5.47
N LEU A 187 2.36 13.82 5.16
CA LEU A 187 3.26 14.55 6.05
C LEU A 187 2.70 15.93 6.40
N TRP A 188 2.18 16.65 5.40
CA TRP A 188 1.54 17.94 5.60
C TRP A 188 0.33 17.82 6.52
N TYR A 189 -0.53 16.83 6.29
CA TYR A 189 -1.67 16.54 7.15
C TYR A 189 -1.24 16.21 8.58
N TRP A 190 -0.16 15.43 8.73
CA TRP A 190 0.38 15.10 10.04
C TRP A 190 0.94 16.31 10.78
N VAL A 191 1.77 17.13 10.13
CA VAL A 191 2.34 18.36 10.72
C VAL A 191 1.22 19.27 11.20
N ARG A 192 0.14 19.39 10.44
CA ARG A 192 -1.03 20.21 10.80
C ARG A 192 -1.84 19.63 11.96
N GLY A 193 -1.86 18.32 12.12
CA GLY A 193 -2.64 17.61 13.15
C GLY A 193 -1.82 17.12 14.35
N ARG A 194 -0.59 17.62 14.55
CA ARG A 194 0.40 17.06 15.47
C ARG A 194 -0.11 16.82 16.90
N ASP A 195 -1.02 17.68 17.37
CA ASP A 195 -1.57 17.62 18.73
C ASP A 195 -2.69 16.59 18.88
N THR A 196 -3.37 16.24 17.78
CA THR A 196 -4.45 15.25 17.78
C THR A 196 -3.96 13.80 17.68
N PHE A 197 -2.69 13.57 17.35
CA PHE A 197 -2.14 12.22 17.24
C PHE A 197 -1.52 11.75 18.55
N GLY A 198 -2.11 10.72 19.13
CA GLY A 198 -1.51 9.98 20.26
C GLY A 198 -0.13 9.39 19.92
N PRO A 199 0.60 8.88 20.92
CA PRO A 199 1.94 8.30 20.75
C PRO A 199 1.97 7.16 19.71
N LEU A 200 0.86 6.42 19.58
CA LEU A 200 0.67 5.37 18.59
C LEU A 200 0.76 5.89 17.16
N GLY A 201 0.05 7.00 16.87
CA GLY A 201 0.02 7.61 15.55
C GLY A 201 1.41 8.14 15.15
N LYS A 202 2.16 8.68 16.12
CA LYS A 202 3.54 9.17 15.91
C LYS A 202 4.49 8.04 15.53
N SER A 203 4.45 6.92 16.24
CA SER A 203 5.27 5.74 15.92
C SER A 203 4.91 5.13 14.58
N PHE A 204 3.61 4.95 14.32
CA PHE A 204 3.10 4.44 13.05
C PHE A 204 3.58 5.29 11.88
N LEU A 205 3.49 6.62 11.99
CA LEU A 205 3.95 7.51 10.94
C LEU A 205 5.47 7.46 10.76
N LYS A 206 6.25 7.47 11.85
CA LYS A 206 7.72 7.41 11.75
C LYS A 206 8.19 6.17 11.00
N GLN A 207 7.53 5.04 11.23
CA GLN A 207 7.84 3.78 10.55
C GLN A 207 7.32 3.75 9.12
N GLY A 208 6.07 4.18 8.91
CA GLY A 208 5.51 4.32 7.57
C GLY A 208 6.37 5.21 6.69
N LEU A 209 6.86 6.33 7.24
CA LEU A 209 7.77 7.25 6.57
C LEU A 209 9.12 6.60 6.24
N LEU A 210 9.74 5.90 7.19
CA LEU A 210 11.01 5.20 6.95
C LEU A 210 10.89 4.19 5.80
N VAL A 211 9.83 3.37 5.86
CA VAL A 211 9.53 2.36 4.84
C VAL A 211 9.32 2.98 3.48
N TYR A 212 8.59 4.09 3.48
CA TYR A 212 8.30 4.83 2.28
C TYR A 212 9.56 5.48 1.66
N VAL A 213 10.47 6.01 2.49
CA VAL A 213 11.79 6.50 2.02
C VAL A 213 12.61 5.38 1.40
N ILE A 214 12.64 4.20 2.01
CA ILE A 214 13.32 3.02 1.45
C ILE A 214 12.68 2.65 0.10
N MET A 215 11.36 2.67 0.01
CA MET A 215 10.64 2.38 -1.23
C MET A 215 10.98 3.38 -2.35
N ILE A 216 11.01 4.69 -2.07
CA ILE A 216 11.46 5.70 -3.04
C ILE A 216 12.89 5.41 -3.48
N ALA A 217 13.81 5.14 -2.54
CA ALA A 217 15.21 4.90 -2.86
C ALA A 217 15.37 3.69 -3.80
N LEU A 218 14.64 2.60 -3.52
CA LEU A 218 14.64 1.40 -4.36
C LEU A 218 14.00 1.67 -5.73
N ASN A 219 12.87 2.39 -5.79
CA ASN A 219 12.24 2.76 -7.06
C ASN A 219 13.14 3.66 -7.90
N THR A 220 13.81 4.63 -7.27
CA THR A 220 14.78 5.53 -7.93
C THR A 220 15.97 4.75 -8.46
N LEU A 221 16.52 3.85 -7.65
CA LEU A 221 17.61 2.95 -8.08
C LEU A 221 17.19 2.10 -9.27
N ALA A 222 15.94 1.60 -9.28
CA ALA A 222 15.40 0.82 -10.38
C ALA A 222 15.25 1.67 -11.65
N ILE A 223 14.77 2.92 -11.54
CA ILE A 223 14.71 3.86 -12.67
C ILE A 223 16.10 4.15 -13.21
N CYS A 224 17.07 4.46 -12.34
CA CYS A 224 18.46 4.70 -12.74
C CYS A 224 19.08 3.46 -13.42
N ALA A 225 18.79 2.26 -12.90
CA ALA A 225 19.24 1.01 -13.50
C ALA A 225 18.59 0.77 -14.86
N PHE A 226 17.33 1.16 -15.05
CA PHE A 226 16.60 1.02 -16.31
C PHE A 226 17.11 2.01 -17.37
N LEU A 227 17.41 3.25 -16.98
CA LEU A 227 17.99 4.27 -17.84
C LEU A 227 19.46 3.98 -18.19
N SER A 228 20.15 3.19 -17.36
CA SER A 228 21.51 2.75 -17.65
C SER A 228 21.53 1.75 -18.80
N SER A 229 22.01 2.20 -19.97
CA SER A 229 22.14 1.37 -21.18
C SER A 229 22.95 0.09 -20.95
N TYR A 230 23.81 0.06 -19.92
CA TYR A 230 24.62 -1.10 -19.54
C TYR A 230 23.78 -2.28 -19.02
N LEU A 231 22.74 -2.02 -18.22
CA LEU A 231 21.92 -3.07 -17.58
C LEU A 231 20.84 -3.64 -18.51
N VAL A 232 20.47 -2.90 -19.56
CA VAL A 232 19.55 -3.37 -20.62
C VAL A 232 20.13 -4.59 -21.35
N HIS A 233 21.46 -4.65 -21.52
CA HIS A 233 22.12 -5.75 -22.22
C HIS A 233 22.09 -7.09 -21.45
N HIS A 234 21.90 -7.07 -20.13
CA HIS A 234 21.90 -8.28 -19.31
C HIS A 234 20.50 -8.88 -19.08
N GLY A 235 19.44 -8.33 -19.69
CA GLY A 235 18.07 -8.81 -19.50
C GLY A 235 17.51 -8.58 -18.09
N LEU A 236 18.27 -7.92 -17.19
CA LEU A 236 17.80 -7.50 -15.88
C LEU A 236 16.78 -6.35 -15.99
N ALA A 237 17.05 -5.39 -16.88
CA ALA A 237 16.16 -4.24 -17.08
C ALA A 237 14.81 -4.63 -17.71
N SER A 238 14.75 -5.69 -18.52
CA SER A 238 13.48 -6.13 -19.16
C SER A 238 12.47 -6.70 -18.18
N SER A 239 12.86 -7.03 -16.96
CA SER A 239 11.91 -7.37 -15.90
C SER A 239 11.45 -6.11 -15.17
N SER A 240 10.67 -5.26 -15.84
CA SER A 240 9.93 -4.16 -15.19
C SER A 240 9.15 -4.64 -13.94
N VAL A 241 8.75 -5.91 -13.94
CA VAL A 241 8.18 -6.65 -12.80
C VAL A 241 9.09 -6.63 -11.57
N PHE A 242 10.42 -6.77 -11.71
CA PHE A 242 11.35 -6.63 -10.59
C PHE A 242 11.41 -5.18 -10.09
N ALA A 243 11.42 -4.20 -10.99
CA ALA A 243 11.52 -2.78 -10.61
C ALA A 243 10.35 -2.33 -9.72
N TYR A 244 9.14 -2.84 -9.95
CA TYR A 244 7.95 -2.44 -9.17
C TYR A 244 7.60 -3.40 -8.03
N ILE A 245 7.73 -4.71 -8.26
CA ILE A 245 7.28 -5.69 -7.29
C ILE A 245 8.38 -6.00 -6.25
N LEU A 246 9.66 -5.96 -6.64
CA LEU A 246 10.74 -6.25 -5.69
C LEU A 246 10.82 -5.22 -4.57
N PRO A 247 10.76 -3.88 -4.81
CA PRO A 247 10.75 -2.91 -3.72
C PRO A 247 9.57 -3.12 -2.78
N SER A 248 8.38 -3.40 -3.33
CA SER A 248 7.18 -3.69 -2.55
C SER A 248 7.33 -4.96 -1.70
N ALA A 249 7.85 -6.04 -2.28
CA ALA A 249 8.07 -7.32 -1.58
C ALA A 249 9.21 -7.24 -0.55
N LEU A 250 10.30 -6.54 -0.87
CA LEU A 250 11.42 -6.30 0.05
C LEU A 250 10.99 -5.41 1.20
N VAL A 251 10.21 -4.37 0.93
CA VAL A 251 9.59 -3.55 1.97
C VAL A 251 8.72 -4.40 2.86
N ILE A 252 7.83 -5.24 2.30
CA ILE A 252 6.97 -6.13 3.10
C ILE A 252 7.83 -7.03 3.97
N ARG A 253 8.92 -7.60 3.47
CA ARG A 253 9.79 -8.51 4.25
C ARG A 253 10.69 -7.79 5.25
N PHE A 254 11.28 -6.65 4.90
CA PHE A 254 12.01 -5.82 5.87
C PHE A 254 11.07 -5.37 6.98
N LEU A 255 9.86 -4.96 6.61
CA LEU A 255 8.79 -4.63 7.54
C LEU A 255 8.28 -5.86 8.28
N SER A 256 8.35 -7.09 7.73
CA SER A 256 7.96 -8.37 8.35
C SER A 256 9.04 -8.95 9.27
N HIS A 257 10.30 -8.54 9.10
CA HIS A 257 11.43 -8.94 9.93
C HIS A 257 11.74 -7.94 11.06
N LEU A 258 11.44 -6.65 10.87
CA LEU A 258 11.39 -5.66 11.95
C LEU A 258 10.20 -5.74 12.95
N PRO A 259 9.04 -6.38 12.71
CA PRO A 259 7.79 -6.08 13.39
C PRO A 259 7.36 -7.12 14.42
N HIS A 260 8.11 -8.21 14.63
CA HIS A 260 7.82 -9.03 15.80
C HIS A 260 7.93 -8.15 17.05
N SER A 261 8.85 -7.17 17.07
CA SER A 261 8.87 -6.13 18.09
C SER A 261 7.81 -5.04 17.90
N LEU A 262 7.29 -4.78 16.70
CA LEU A 262 6.49 -3.59 16.42
C LEU A 262 4.99 -3.75 16.68
N LEU A 263 4.35 -4.77 16.13
CA LEU A 263 2.92 -5.00 16.41
C LEU A 263 2.75 -5.40 17.89
N LEU A 264 3.70 -6.17 18.43
CA LEU A 264 3.76 -6.45 19.87
C LEU A 264 4.09 -5.21 20.69
N MET A 265 4.98 -4.30 20.25
CA MET A 265 5.15 -3.01 20.92
C MET A 265 3.88 -2.19 20.86
N LEU A 266 3.27 -1.99 19.69
CA LEU A 266 2.06 -1.21 19.53
C LEU A 266 0.91 -1.77 20.38
N ARG A 267 0.78 -3.10 20.48
CA ARG A 267 -0.25 -3.73 21.33
C ARG A 267 0.11 -3.69 22.82
N ARG A 268 1.40 -3.75 23.19
CA ARG A 268 1.86 -3.58 24.59
C ARG A 268 1.87 -2.13 25.06
N THR A 269 2.11 -1.16 24.17
CA THR A 269 2.07 0.28 24.49
C THR A 269 0.69 0.89 24.30
N ALA A 270 -0.19 0.25 23.53
CA ALA A 270 -1.61 0.60 23.45
C ALA A 270 -2.49 -0.21 24.44
N SER A 271 -1.90 -0.96 25.38
CA SER A 271 -2.59 -1.40 26.58
C SER A 271 -2.10 -0.52 27.74
N PRO A 272 -2.94 0.38 28.28
CA PRO A 272 -4.38 0.50 28.06
C PRO A 272 -4.70 1.28 26.77
N THR A 273 -5.76 0.87 26.07
CA THR A 273 -6.35 1.70 25.00
C THR A 273 -6.75 3.05 25.59
N GLU A 274 -6.70 4.12 24.80
CA GLU A 274 -7.10 5.46 25.29
C GLU A 274 -8.53 5.46 25.86
N THR A 275 -9.39 4.55 25.40
CA THR A 275 -10.69 4.24 26.00
C THR A 275 -10.61 3.56 27.36
N THR A 276 -9.71 2.59 27.57
CA THR A 276 -9.51 2.01 28.91
C THR A 276 -8.86 3.02 29.86
N LEU A 277 -7.89 3.82 29.41
CA LEU A 277 -7.37 4.96 30.18
C LEU A 277 -8.46 5.97 30.52
N ARG A 278 -9.34 6.33 29.58
CA ARG A 278 -10.48 7.23 29.85
C ARG A 278 -11.48 6.62 30.83
N LEU A 279 -11.74 5.32 30.74
CA LEU A 279 -12.57 4.62 31.71
C LEU A 279 -11.91 4.62 33.09
N GLU A 280 -10.62 4.34 33.16
CA GLU A 280 -9.84 4.34 34.40
C GLU A 280 -9.79 5.75 35.03
N TYR A 281 -9.59 6.80 34.22
CA TYR A 281 -9.72 8.19 34.67
C TYR A 281 -11.14 8.54 35.11
N SER A 282 -12.17 8.06 34.40
CA SER A 282 -13.56 8.30 34.80
C SER A 282 -13.89 7.60 36.12
N HIS A 283 -13.37 6.38 36.33
CA HIS A 283 -13.47 5.67 37.60
C HIS A 283 -12.74 6.43 38.71
N MET A 284 -11.49 6.84 38.50
CA MET A 284 -10.76 7.64 39.50
C MET A 284 -11.46 8.96 39.86
N ILE A 285 -12.06 9.65 38.89
CA ILE A 285 -12.81 10.88 39.14
C ILE A 285 -14.09 10.59 39.94
N ASN A 286 -14.82 9.53 39.59
CA ASN A 286 -16.02 9.13 40.32
C ASN A 286 -15.70 8.72 41.77
N ASP A 287 -14.63 7.96 41.99
CA ASP A 287 -14.21 7.56 43.33
C ASP A 287 -13.85 8.78 44.21
N VAL A 288 -13.16 9.78 43.64
CA VAL A 288 -12.84 11.03 44.34
C VAL A 288 -14.11 11.85 44.64
N LEU A 289 -15.06 11.90 43.69
CA LEU A 289 -16.34 12.58 43.90
C LEU A 289 -17.17 11.91 45.00
N GLU A 290 -17.17 10.58 45.08
CA GLU A 290 -17.82 9.83 46.15
C GLU A 290 -17.16 10.09 47.51
N MET A 291 -15.82 10.12 47.59
CA MET A 291 -15.11 10.46 48.83
C MET A 291 -15.43 11.89 49.32
N ILE A 292 -15.48 12.87 48.42
CA ILE A 292 -15.84 14.26 48.76
C ILE A 292 -17.30 14.36 49.21
N ALA A 293 -18.20 13.58 48.62
CA ALA A 293 -19.61 13.56 49.00
C ALA A 293 -19.81 12.99 50.42
N VAL A 294 -19.03 11.98 50.81
CA VAL A 294 -19.06 11.38 52.16
C VAL A 294 -18.49 12.35 53.21
N ASP A 295 -17.37 13.02 52.92
CA ASP A 295 -16.73 13.96 53.86
C ASP A 295 -17.59 15.20 54.16
N ARG A 296 -18.50 15.58 53.25
CA ARG A 296 -19.42 16.71 53.48
C ARG A 296 -20.65 16.37 54.32
N CYS A 297 -20.76 15.17 54.88
CA CYS A 297 -21.96 14.75 55.61
C CYS A 297 -21.75 14.08 56.98
N PRO A 298 -21.14 14.76 57.99
CA PRO A 298 -21.40 14.32 59.38
C PRO A 298 -22.10 15.31 60.34
N GLU A 299 -22.09 16.63 60.16
CA GLU A 299 -22.45 17.51 61.32
C GLU A 299 -23.61 18.49 61.14
N GLU A 300 -23.96 18.97 59.94
CA GLU A 300 -25.02 20.00 59.85
C GLU A 300 -26.47 19.46 59.77
N LEU A 301 -26.67 18.15 59.56
CA LEU A 301 -28.02 17.57 59.52
C LEU A 301 -28.56 17.12 60.89
N SER A 302 -27.71 17.09 61.93
CA SER A 302 -28.13 16.68 63.29
C SER A 302 -28.71 17.82 64.13
N GLU A 303 -28.44 19.09 63.81
CA GLU A 303 -28.96 20.23 64.59
C GLU A 303 -30.22 20.86 63.99
N GLY A 304 -30.58 20.54 62.74
CA GLY A 304 -31.75 21.13 62.06
C GLY A 304 -33.06 20.35 62.14
N PHE A 305 -33.04 19.04 62.43
CA PHE A 305 -34.23 18.18 62.29
C PHE A 305 -35.05 18.00 63.58
N THR A 306 -34.59 18.51 64.72
CA THR A 306 -35.33 18.44 65.99
C THR A 306 -36.29 19.62 66.21
N LEU A 307 -36.31 20.64 65.34
CA LEU A 307 -37.08 21.87 65.60
C LEU A 307 -38.40 22.02 64.81
N SER A 308 -38.79 21.10 63.94
CA SER A 308 -39.96 21.29 63.05
C SER A 308 -41.13 20.30 63.21
N ILE A 309 -41.14 19.43 64.22
CA ILE A 309 -42.28 18.51 64.46
C ILE A 309 -43.34 19.12 65.41
N SER A 310 -43.16 20.36 65.89
CA SER A 310 -44.00 20.93 66.96
C SER A 310 -45.16 21.86 66.52
N THR A 311 -45.40 22.14 65.23
CA THR A 311 -46.33 23.23 64.85
C THR A 311 -47.55 22.86 64.01
N ASP A 312 -47.78 21.60 63.62
CA ASP A 312 -48.92 21.26 62.75
C ASP A 312 -50.12 20.59 63.47
N ALA A 313 -50.31 20.86 64.77
CA ALA A 313 -51.42 20.29 65.54
C ALA A 313 -52.63 21.22 65.73
N GLU A 314 -52.66 22.43 65.15
CA GLU A 314 -53.66 23.44 65.55
C GLU A 314 -54.24 24.23 64.37
N ALA A 315 -54.96 23.57 63.46
CA ALA A 315 -55.89 24.24 62.55
C ALA A 315 -56.87 23.26 61.89
N GLN A 316 -57.92 22.83 62.61
CA GLN A 316 -59.18 22.40 62.00
C GLN A 316 -60.31 22.52 63.04
N HIS A 317 -60.88 23.73 63.11
CA HIS A 317 -62.17 24.05 63.73
C HIS A 317 -62.93 24.98 62.78
#